data_AF-A0A8T4T8H4-F1
#
_entry.id   AF-A0A8T4T8H4-F1
#
_cell.length_a   1.000
_cell.length_b   1.000
_cell.length_c   1.000
_cell.angle_alpha   90.00
_cell.angle_beta   90.00
_cell.angle_gamma   90.00
#
_symmetry.space_group_name_H-M   'P 1'
#
loop_
_entity.id
_entity.type
_entity.pdbx_description
1 polymer ?
#
loop_
_entity_poly.entity_id
_entity_poly.type
_entity_poly.pdbx_seq_one_letter_code
_entity_poly.pdbx_strand_id
1 'polypeptide(L)'
;MSLIKKNELKQMNEQQMNGKLVELEKELLKLNGQRAMHTTLENPGKVKLIRKTKARILTRLSGMRIEHAKKVVEKVKAKQEAKSHTSKPKTPSKETGGKSKRHE
;
A
#
# COMPACT_ATOMS: atom_id res chain seq x y z
N MET A 1 -1.87 28.33 -9.64
CA MET A 1 -0.70 27.74 -8.97
C MET A 1 -0.93 26.26 -8.82
N SER A 2 0.00 25.38 -9.21
CA SER A 2 -0.18 23.94 -8.95
C SER A 2 1.15 23.21 -8.73
N LEU A 3 2.08 23.83 -7.98
CA LEU A 3 3.30 23.16 -7.53
C LEU A 3 3.13 22.76 -6.06
N ILE A 4 2.96 21.46 -5.81
CA ILE A 4 2.95 20.94 -4.44
C ILE A 4 4.40 20.67 -4.01
N LYS A 5 4.79 21.19 -2.84
CA LYS A 5 6.13 20.99 -2.29
C LYS A 5 6.28 19.56 -1.76
N LYS A 6 7.51 19.07 -1.72
CA LYS A 6 7.81 17.72 -1.21
C LYS A 6 7.35 17.52 0.24
N ASN A 7 7.47 18.55 1.07
CA ASN A 7 7.08 18.49 2.48
C ASN A 7 5.55 18.38 2.63
N GLU A 8 4.79 19.13 1.82
CA GLU A 8 3.34 19.06 1.79
C GLU A 8 2.85 17.66 1.37
N LEU A 9 3.48 17.06 0.35
CA LEU A 9 3.18 15.69 -0.08
C LEU A 9 3.46 14.63 0.99
N LYS A 10 4.39 14.88 1.91
CA LYS A 10 4.68 13.96 3.01
C LYS A 10 3.64 14.04 4.12
N GLN A 11 3.05 15.21 4.34
CA GLN A 11 2.08 15.49 5.39
C GLN A 11 0.65 15.08 5.00
N MET A 12 0.34 15.02 3.70
CA MET A 12 -0.98 14.60 3.22
C MET A 12 -1.24 13.12 3.49
N ASN A 13 -2.50 12.81 3.80
CA ASN A 13 -3.00 11.44 3.84
C ASN A 13 -3.42 10.95 2.44
N GLU A 14 -3.69 9.65 2.28
CA GLU A 14 -4.06 9.07 0.98
C GLU A 14 -5.35 9.68 0.40
N GLN A 15 -6.34 9.98 1.24
CA GLN A 15 -7.60 10.59 0.81
C GLN A 15 -7.39 12.01 0.26
N GLN A 16 -6.59 12.84 0.94
CA GLN A 16 -6.23 14.18 0.50
C GLN A 16 -5.44 14.14 -0.82
N MET A 17 -4.51 13.19 -0.95
CA MET A 17 -3.77 12.99 -2.20
C MET A 17 -4.72 12.63 -3.36
N ASN A 18 -5.68 11.72 -3.13
CA ASN A 18 -6.68 11.35 -4.12
C ASN A 18 -7.61 12.51 -4.47
N GLY A 19 -8.06 13.29 -3.48
CA GLY A 19 -8.85 14.51 -3.72
C GLY A 19 -8.11 15.50 -4.61
N LYS A 20 -6.83 15.76 -4.32
CA LYS A 20 -5.99 16.63 -5.17
C LYS A 20 -5.79 16.07 -6.57
N LEU A 21 -5.69 14.75 -6.75
CA LEU A 21 -5.61 14.15 -8.08
C LEU A 21 -6.85 14.49 -8.92
N VAL A 22 -8.05 14.39 -8.34
CA VAL A 22 -9.30 14.72 -9.02
C VAL A 22 -9.36 16.21 -9.40
N GLU A 23 -8.93 17.10 -8.51
CA GLU A 23 -8.85 18.54 -8.81
C GLU A 23 -7.91 18.83 -9.99
N LEU A 24 -6.71 18.24 -9.97
CA LEU A 24 -5.70 18.40 -11.02
C LEU A 24 -6.17 17.82 -12.36
N GLU A 25 -6.94 16.73 -12.34
CA GLU A 25 -7.54 16.15 -13.55
C GLU A 25 -8.62 17.04 -14.14
N LYS A 26 -9.50 17.61 -13.31
CA LYS A 26 -10.50 18.61 -13.76
C LYS A 26 -9.84 19.82 -14.38
N GLU A 27 -8.75 20.31 -13.79
CA GLU A 27 -7.99 21.44 -14.32
C GLU A 27 -7.33 21.09 -15.67
N LEU A 28 -6.74 19.90 -15.78
CA LEU A 28 -6.19 19.38 -17.04
C LEU A 28 -7.24 19.26 -18.14
N LEU A 29 -8.44 18.77 -17.80
CA LEU A 29 -9.54 18.62 -18.75
C LEU A 29 -9.94 19.97 -19.35
N LYS A 30 -10.08 21.00 -18.51
CA LYS A 30 -10.39 22.37 -18.97
C LYS A 30 -9.31 22.91 -19.92
N LEU A 31 -8.03 22.79 -19.55
CA LEU A 31 -6.91 23.26 -20.37
C LEU A 31 -6.80 22.49 -21.68
N ASN A 32 -7.05 21.18 -21.66
CA ASN A 32 -7.06 20.36 -22.88
C ASN A 32 -8.24 20.73 -23.79
N GLY A 33 -9.41 21.05 -23.23
CA GLY A 33 -10.56 21.56 -23.98
C GLY A 33 -10.24 22.86 -24.70
N GLN A 34 -9.69 23.85 -23.99
CA GLN A 34 -9.22 25.11 -24.59
C GLN A 34 -8.21 24.87 -25.71
N ARG A 35 -7.25 23.96 -25.50
CA ARG A 35 -6.26 23.60 -26.51
C ARG A 35 -6.90 22.94 -27.74
N ALA A 36 -7.89 22.07 -27.55
CA ALA A 36 -8.60 21.42 -28.64
C ALA A 36 -9.44 22.41 -29.46
N MET A 37 -9.96 23.45 -28.83
CA MET A 37 -10.67 24.56 -29.49
C MET A 37 -9.71 25.59 -30.12
N HIS A 38 -8.41 25.29 -30.22
CA HIS A 38 -7.37 26.20 -30.69
C HIS A 38 -7.35 27.57 -29.98
N THR A 39 -7.89 27.64 -28.76
CA THR A 39 -7.90 28.86 -27.96
C THR A 39 -6.52 29.05 -27.33
N THR A 40 -6.02 30.28 -27.36
CA THR A 40 -4.74 30.63 -26.74
C THR A 40 -4.82 30.39 -25.23
N LEU A 41 -3.95 29.52 -24.73
CA LEU A 41 -3.80 29.28 -23.29
C LEU A 41 -3.04 30.45 -22.67
N GLU A 42 -3.58 31.07 -21.63
CA GLU A 42 -2.88 32.12 -20.87
C GLU A 42 -1.52 31.66 -20.34
N ASN A 43 -1.40 30.38 -19.99
CA ASN A 43 -0.14 29.81 -19.54
C ASN A 43 0.04 28.36 -20.06
N PRO A 44 0.71 28.16 -21.20
CA PRO A 44 0.94 26.83 -21.75
C PRO A 44 1.81 25.95 -20.84
N GLY A 45 2.69 26.57 -20.02
CA GLY A 45 3.52 25.87 -19.03
C GLY A 45 2.71 25.22 -17.91
N LYS A 46 1.49 25.68 -17.68
CA LYS A 46 0.57 25.17 -16.65
C LYS A 46 0.22 23.70 -16.86
N VAL A 47 0.01 23.27 -18.10
CA VAL A 47 -0.29 21.86 -18.44
C VAL A 47 0.85 20.95 -18.00
N LYS A 48 2.10 21.34 -18.30
CA LYS A 48 3.30 20.59 -17.91
C LYS A 48 3.47 20.55 -16.39
N LEU A 49 3.15 21.65 -15.71
CA LEU A 49 3.22 21.74 -14.25
C LEU A 49 2.22 20.78 -13.59
N ILE A 50 0.94 20.81 -14.02
CA ILE A 50 -0.11 19.93 -13.48
C ILE A 50 0.26 18.45 -13.69
N ARG A 51 0.75 18.07 -14.88
CA ARG A 51 1.21 16.70 -15.16
C ARG A 51 2.33 16.26 -14.24
N LYS A 52 3.33 17.12 -14.00
CA LYS A 52 4.44 16.83 -13.06
C LYS A 52 3.93 16.66 -11.63
N THR A 53 3.00 17.52 -11.20
CA THR A 53 2.42 17.43 -9.85
C THR A 53 1.60 16.16 -9.67
N LYS A 54 0.79 15.78 -10.67
CA LYS A 54 0.06 14.50 -10.70
C LYS A 54 1.02 13.32 -10.54
N ALA A 55 2.10 13.29 -11.33
CA ALA A 55 3.10 12.23 -11.26
C ALA A 55 3.73 12.11 -9.87
N ARG A 56 4.09 13.23 -9.23
CA ARG A 56 4.65 13.22 -7.86
C ARG A 56 3.69 12.65 -6.82
N ILE A 57 2.39 12.97 -6.90
CA ILE A 57 1.37 12.40 -6.01
C ILE A 57 1.29 10.88 -6.22
N LEU A 58 1.18 10.43 -7.47
CA LEU A 58 1.10 8.99 -7.80
C LEU A 58 2.34 8.22 -7.32
N THR A 59 3.54 8.78 -7.50
CA THR A 59 4.78 8.19 -6.97
C THR A 59 4.72 8.05 -5.45
N ARG A 60 4.21 9.07 -4.74
CA ARG A 60 4.09 9.01 -3.28
C ARG A 60 3.11 7.93 -2.83
N LEU A 61 1.94 7.84 -3.47
CA LEU A 61 0.93 6.81 -3.19
C LEU A 61 1.48 5.39 -3.45
N SER A 62 2.16 5.19 -4.59
CA SER A 62 2.81 3.92 -4.90
C SER A 62 3.85 3.55 -3.84
N GLY A 63 4.69 4.50 -3.42
CA GLY A 63 5.64 4.28 -2.34
C GLY A 63 4.97 3.88 -1.02
N MET A 64 3.86 4.52 -0.64
CA MET A 64 3.10 4.15 0.56
C MET A 64 2.56 2.72 0.50
N ARG A 65 2.05 2.31 -0.67
CA ARG A 65 1.54 0.95 -0.88
C ARG A 65 2.64 -0.10 -0.77
N ILE A 66 3.82 0.16 -1.35
CA ILE A 66 4.98 -0.73 -1.27
C ILE A 66 5.43 -0.88 0.19
N GLU A 67 5.56 0.22 0.92
CA GLU A 67 5.95 0.18 2.34
C GLU A 67 4.93 -0.56 3.22
N HIS A 68 3.63 -0.39 2.95
CA HIS A 68 2.59 -1.14 3.62
C HIS A 68 2.66 -2.64 3.30
N ALA A 69 2.85 -3.01 2.04
CA ALA A 69 2.98 -4.39 1.61
C ALA A 69 4.19 -5.08 2.28
N LYS A 70 5.35 -4.42 2.34
CA LYS A 70 6.54 -4.94 3.06
C LYS A 70 6.23 -5.23 4.52
N LYS A 71 5.59 -4.29 5.22
CA LYS A 71 5.19 -4.47 6.64
C LYS A 71 4.22 -5.64 6.83
N VAL A 72 3.29 -5.84 5.90
CA VAL A 72 2.36 -6.98 5.95
C VAL A 72 3.13 -8.30 5.77
N VAL A 73 4.05 -8.37 4.80
CA VAL A 73 4.87 -9.57 4.56
C VAL A 73 5.73 -9.92 5.78
N GLU A 74 6.38 -8.94 6.41
CA GLU A 74 7.16 -9.17 7.63
C GLU A 74 6.31 -9.68 8.79
N LYS A 75 5.13 -9.09 9.01
CA LYS A 75 4.20 -9.57 10.04
C LYS A 75 3.73 -11.00 9.81
N VAL A 76 3.52 -11.38 8.54
CA VAL A 76 3.13 -12.76 8.18
C VAL A 76 4.29 -13.73 8.44
N LYS A 77 5.52 -13.39 8.04
CA LYS A 77 6.71 -14.21 8.32
C LYS A 77 6.91 -14.42 9.83
N ALA A 78 6.87 -13.34 10.62
CA ALA A 78 7.01 -13.43 12.08
C ALA A 78 5.93 -14.31 12.73
N LYS A 79 4.68 -14.28 12.23
CA LYS A 79 3.59 -15.17 12.70
C LYS A 79 3.77 -16.63 12.29
N GLN A 80 4.44 -16.91 11.17
CA GLN A 80 4.72 -18.27 10.71
C GLN A 80 5.86 -18.91 11.52
N GLU A 81 6.93 -18.15 11.79
CA GLU A 81 8.06 -18.59 12.61
C GLU A 81 7.66 -18.85 14.07
N ALA A 82 6.73 -18.06 14.62
CA ALA A 82 6.17 -18.30 15.95
C ALA A 82 5.29 -19.57 16.04
N LYS A 83 4.72 -20.04 14.92
CA LYS A 83 3.89 -21.25 14.87
C LYS A 83 4.70 -22.54 14.62
N SER A 84 5.88 -22.45 14.02
CA SER A 84 6.76 -23.62 13.83
C SER A 84 7.47 -24.07 15.11
N HIS A 85 7.56 -23.21 16.13
CA HIS A 85 8.19 -23.54 17.41
C HIS A 85 7.28 -24.22 18.45
N THR A 86 5.98 -24.44 18.17
CA THR A 86 5.04 -25.05 19.15
C THR A 86 4.67 -26.50 18.86
N SER A 87 5.38 -27.20 17.96
CA SER A 87 5.24 -28.65 17.74
C SER A 87 6.64 -29.30 17.71
N LYS A 88 7.11 -30.22 18.56
CA LYS A 88 6.61 -31.12 19.62
C LYS A 88 7.86 -31.60 20.42
N PRO A 89 7.72 -32.33 21.54
CA PRO A 89 8.12 -33.75 21.45
C PRO A 89 7.02 -34.73 21.89
N LYS A 90 6.99 -35.87 21.18
CA LYS A 90 6.20 -37.07 21.48
C LYS A 90 6.59 -37.62 22.86
N THR A 91 5.60 -37.92 23.70
CA THR A 91 5.77 -38.74 24.91
C THR A 91 6.11 -40.18 24.51
N PRO A 92 7.09 -40.84 25.16
CA PRO A 92 7.41 -42.22 24.88
C PRO A 92 6.30 -43.15 25.40
N SER A 93 5.92 -44.10 24.55
CA SER A 93 5.06 -45.25 24.83
C SER A 93 5.51 -46.00 26.08
N LYS A 94 4.69 -46.03 27.13
CA LYS A 94 4.73 -47.08 28.15
C LYS A 94 3.80 -48.20 27.72
N GLU A 95 4.38 -49.27 27.20
CA GLU A 95 3.76 -50.59 27.21
C GLU A 95 3.50 -50.99 28.66
N THR A 96 2.24 -51.02 29.08
CA THR A 96 1.83 -51.75 30.29
C THR A 96 1.14 -53.02 29.84
N GLY A 97 1.83 -54.14 30.04
CA GLY A 97 1.36 -55.49 29.72
C GLY A 97 0.01 -55.79 30.38
N GLY A 98 -0.90 -56.32 29.57
CA GLY A 98 -2.14 -56.94 30.02
C GLY A 98 -2.05 -58.47 29.98
N LYS A 99 -2.69 -59.09 30.98
CA LYS A 99 -3.08 -60.51 31.19
C LYS A 99 -2.39 -61.13 32.42
N SER A 100 -3.06 -61.79 33.34
CA SER A 100 -4.48 -62.16 33.45
C SER A 100 -4.77 -62.52 34.90
N LYS A 101 -5.90 -62.06 35.45
CA LYS A 101 -6.55 -62.73 36.58
C LYS A 101 -6.94 -64.14 36.14
N ARG A 102 -6.66 -65.14 36.98
CA ARG A 102 -7.44 -66.38 37.08
C ARG A 102 -7.69 -66.60 38.58
N HIS A 103 -8.96 -66.52 38.94
CA HIS A 103 -9.53 -67.09 40.15
C HIS A 103 -9.91 -68.55 39.84
N GLU A 104 -9.99 -69.34 40.91
CA GLU A 104 -10.16 -70.81 41.02
C GLU A 104 -8.87 -71.63 40.97
#